data_AF-A0A969FY23-F1
#
_entry.id   AF-A0A969FY23-F1
#
_cell.length_a   1.000
_cell.length_b   1.000
_cell.length_c   1.000
_cell.angle_alpha   90.00
_cell.angle_beta   90.00
_cell.angle_gamma   90.00
#
_symmetry.space_group_name_H-M   'P 1'
#
loop_
_entity.id
_entity.type
_entity.pdbx_description
1 polymer ?
#
loop_
_entity_poly.entity_id
_entity_poly.type
_entity_poly.pdbx_seq_one_letter_code
_entity_poly.pdbx_strand_id
1 'polypeptide(L)'
;MSTNATNISTNSVNIAANSVKIATNMMDISTNSVNIAANSVKIATNMMDISTNSINIATNSTNIATNSTNIATNSTNIAANSTNIAKNTADIAENRASIEQAFNEIEENSSGIAMALALSSLTKGLAPGKRYGVGVAFGTFKNQQSVAISGTFAFTDPNSPGPQVIFNTGIGFGINKDTFGAAAGLSIQW
;
A
#
# COMPACT_ATOMS: atom_id res chain seq x y z
N MET A 1 97.70 39.42 -64.25
CA MET A 1 96.53 38.76 -64.88
C MET A 1 96.12 37.45 -64.20
N SER A 2 97.03 36.71 -63.55
CA SER A 2 96.73 35.45 -62.85
C SER A 2 95.72 35.58 -61.69
N THR A 3 95.82 36.63 -60.86
CA THR A 3 94.91 36.84 -59.71
C THR A 3 93.44 37.01 -60.12
N ASN A 4 93.16 37.73 -61.20
CA ASN A 4 91.79 37.95 -61.67
C ASN A 4 91.15 36.65 -62.18
N ALA A 5 91.91 35.80 -62.86
CA ALA A 5 91.42 34.50 -63.32
C ALA A 5 91.04 33.58 -62.15
N THR A 6 91.87 33.55 -61.10
CA THR A 6 91.58 32.81 -59.86
C THR A 6 90.31 33.34 -59.19
N ASN A 7 90.17 34.66 -59.01
CA ASN A 7 88.99 35.26 -58.39
C ASN A 7 87.70 34.95 -59.16
N ILE A 8 87.75 34.97 -60.50
CA ILE A 8 86.61 34.61 -61.35
C ILE A 8 86.22 33.15 -61.14
N SER A 9 87.21 32.24 -61.12
CA SER A 9 86.96 30.81 -60.86
C SER A 9 86.31 30.57 -59.50
N THR A 10 86.84 31.20 -58.44
CA THR A 10 86.25 31.14 -57.09
C THR A 10 84.82 31.68 -57.06
N ASN A 11 84.57 32.82 -57.70
CA ASN A 11 83.22 33.40 -57.77
C ASN A 11 82.25 32.47 -58.51
N SER A 12 82.69 31.83 -59.60
CA SER A 12 81.87 30.86 -60.34
C SER A 12 81.47 29.67 -59.45
N VAL A 13 82.41 29.11 -58.69
CA VAL A 13 82.12 28.04 -57.72
C VAL A 13 81.14 28.50 -56.63
N ASN A 14 81.34 29.69 -56.07
CA ASN A 14 80.46 30.25 -55.04
C ASN A 14 79.04 30.49 -55.57
N ILE A 15 78.91 30.97 -56.82
CA ILE A 15 77.61 31.15 -57.48
C ILE A 15 76.92 29.80 -57.64
N ALA A 16 77.63 28.77 -58.13
CA ALA A 16 77.06 27.43 -58.27
C ALA A 16 76.58 26.86 -56.91
N ALA A 17 77.38 27.01 -55.86
CA ALA A 17 77.00 26.59 -54.51
C ALA A 17 75.78 27.36 -53.98
N ASN A 18 75.70 28.67 -54.24
CA ASN A 18 74.53 29.47 -53.86
C ASN A 18 73.27 29.05 -54.64
N SER A 19 73.38 28.75 -55.93
CA SER A 19 72.27 28.22 -56.73
C SER A 19 71.72 26.91 -56.16
N VAL A 20 72.59 26.00 -55.72
CA VAL A 20 72.16 24.76 -55.05
C VAL A 20 71.43 25.06 -53.74
N LYS A 21 71.97 25.94 -52.88
CA LYS A 21 71.31 26.34 -51.62
C LYS A 21 69.94 26.97 -51.86
N ILE A 22 69.81 27.81 -52.89
CA ILE A 22 68.53 28.42 -53.28
C ILE A 22 67.53 27.34 -53.70
N ALA A 23 67.95 26.36 -54.50
CA ALA A 23 67.10 25.24 -54.90
C ALA A 23 66.63 24.41 -53.69
N THR A 24 67.53 24.12 -52.74
CA THR A 24 67.16 23.44 -51.48
C THR A 24 66.14 24.25 -50.67
N ASN A 25 66.40 25.54 -50.45
CA ASN A 25 65.47 26.41 -49.72
C ASN A 25 64.09 26.46 -50.40
N MET A 26 64.04 26.45 -51.73
CA MET A 26 62.78 26.43 -52.48
C MET A 26 61.99 25.13 -52.25
N MET A 27 62.68 23.98 -52.19
CA MET A 27 62.05 22.70 -51.84
C MET A 27 61.52 22.72 -50.40
N ASP A 28 62.31 23.19 -49.44
CA ASP A 28 61.90 23.27 -48.03
C ASP A 28 60.68 24.19 -47.83
N ILE A 29 60.65 25.34 -48.53
CA ILE A 29 59.50 26.25 -48.54
C ILE A 29 58.26 25.54 -49.10
N SER A 30 58.41 24.79 -50.19
CA SER A 30 57.31 24.01 -50.78
C SER A 30 56.75 22.97 -49.80
N THR A 31 57.63 22.20 -49.15
CA THR A 31 57.24 21.22 -48.11
C THR A 31 56.54 21.88 -46.93
N ASN A 32 57.06 23.01 -46.46
CA ASN A 32 56.44 23.77 -45.37
C ASN A 32 55.05 24.28 -45.74
N SER A 33 54.86 24.76 -46.98
CA SER A 33 53.56 25.18 -47.50
C SER A 33 52.53 24.03 -47.48
N VAL A 34 52.93 22.84 -47.93
CA VAL A 34 52.07 21.64 -47.88
C VAL A 34 51.72 21.26 -46.44
N ASN A 35 52.68 21.27 -45.52
CA ASN A 35 52.46 20.96 -44.11
C ASN A 35 51.51 21.96 -43.44
N ILE A 36 51.64 23.26 -43.75
CA ILE A 36 50.74 24.31 -43.26
C ILE A 36 49.32 24.05 -43.76
N ALA A 37 49.14 23.75 -45.06
CA ALA A 37 47.82 23.44 -45.61
C ALA A 37 47.18 22.22 -44.94
N ALA A 38 47.96 21.15 -44.72
CA ALA A 38 47.48 19.96 -44.02
C ALA A 38 47.09 20.24 -42.55
N ASN A 39 47.87 21.06 -41.84
CA ASN A 39 47.54 21.48 -40.49
C ASN A 39 46.28 22.34 -40.42
N SER A 40 46.07 23.23 -41.39
CA SER A 40 44.84 24.04 -41.50
C SER A 40 43.59 23.15 -41.65
N VAL A 41 43.67 22.09 -42.46
CA VAL A 41 42.57 21.12 -42.59
C VAL A 41 42.30 20.40 -41.27
N LYS A 42 43.35 19.91 -40.58
CA LYS A 42 43.21 19.24 -39.27
C LYS A 42 42.57 20.16 -38.21
N ILE A 43 42.96 21.43 -38.18
CA ILE A 43 42.38 22.43 -37.27
C ILE A 43 40.90 22.61 -37.57
N ALA A 44 40.50 22.71 -38.84
CA ALA A 44 39.10 22.83 -39.22
C ALA A 44 38.28 21.60 -38.80
N THR A 45 38.81 20.38 -38.98
CA THR A 45 38.17 19.15 -38.50
C THR A 45 38.00 19.15 -36.98
N ASN A 46 39.06 19.45 -36.23
CA ASN A 46 38.99 19.52 -34.77
C ASN A 46 37.96 20.55 -34.29
N MET A 47 37.81 21.68 -34.99
CA MET A 47 36.80 22.70 -34.66
C MET A 47 35.37 22.16 -34.84
N MET A 48 35.12 21.39 -35.91
CA MET A 48 33.81 20.74 -36.11
C MET A 48 33.52 19.68 -35.05
N ASP A 49 34.52 18.88 -34.67
CA ASP A 49 34.39 17.86 -33.63
C ASP A 49 34.11 18.49 -32.26
N ILE A 50 34.80 19.57 -31.92
CA ILE A 50 34.55 20.36 -30.70
C ILE A 50 33.12 20.91 -30.70
N SER A 51 32.65 21.47 -31.82
CA SER A 51 31.29 21.97 -31.94
C SER A 51 30.25 20.86 -31.72
N THR A 52 30.47 19.69 -32.31
CA THR A 52 29.59 18.52 -32.15
C THR A 52 29.56 18.05 -30.70
N ASN A 53 30.72 17.95 -30.06
CA ASN A 53 30.82 17.58 -28.65
C ASN A 53 30.10 18.58 -27.75
N SER A 54 30.20 19.88 -28.03
CA SER A 54 29.48 20.91 -27.29
C SER A 54 27.97 20.74 -27.36
N ILE A 55 27.42 20.41 -28.54
CA ILE A 55 25.98 20.15 -28.73
C ILE A 55 25.56 18.89 -27.96
N ASN A 56 26.36 17.83 -28.03
CA ASN A 56 26.09 16.58 -27.30
C ASN A 56 26.10 16.79 -25.78
N ILE A 57 27.04 17.58 -25.26
CA ILE A 57 27.10 17.94 -23.84
C ILE A 57 25.84 18.72 -23.43
N ALA A 58 25.42 19.71 -24.22
CA ALA A 58 24.20 20.48 -23.92
C ALA A 58 22.94 19.60 -23.92
N THR A 59 22.85 18.67 -24.87
CA THR A 59 21.75 17.69 -24.94
C THR A 59 21.74 16.78 -23.70
N ASN A 60 22.90 16.24 -23.32
CA ASN A 60 23.02 15.42 -22.11
C ASN A 60 22.66 16.19 -20.84
N SER A 61 23.06 17.45 -20.74
CA SER A 61 22.69 18.32 -19.62
C SER A 61 21.16 18.48 -19.50
N THR A 62 20.48 18.70 -20.63
CA THR A 62 19.01 18.78 -20.67
C THR A 62 18.36 17.45 -20.24
N ASN A 63 18.86 16.32 -20.74
CA ASN A 63 18.36 14.99 -20.38
C ASN A 63 18.53 14.70 -18.89
N ILE A 64 19.67 15.06 -18.30
CA ILE A 64 19.93 14.92 -16.87
C ILE A 64 18.93 15.76 -16.06
N ALA A 65 18.67 17.00 -16.45
CA ALA A 65 17.71 17.86 -15.78
C ALA A 65 16.28 17.27 -15.81
N THR A 66 15.85 16.77 -16.98
CA THR A 66 14.56 16.08 -17.12
C THR A 66 14.47 14.84 -16.23
N ASN A 67 15.51 14.01 -16.21
CA ASN A 67 15.56 12.83 -15.34
C ASN A 67 15.49 13.20 -13.86
N SER A 68 16.17 14.27 -13.44
CA SER A 68 16.09 14.78 -12.06
C SER A 68 14.66 15.18 -11.67
N THR A 69 13.94 15.86 -12.56
CA THR A 69 12.53 16.24 -12.34
C THR A 69 11.62 15.00 -12.25
N ASN A 70 11.83 14.01 -13.11
CA ASN A 70 11.07 12.76 -13.08
C ASN A 70 11.31 11.98 -11.79
N ILE A 71 12.56 11.92 -11.31
CA ILE A 71 12.91 11.29 -10.03
C ILE A 71 12.21 12.00 -8.87
N ALA A 72 12.21 13.33 -8.84
CA ALA A 72 11.52 14.10 -7.80
C ALA A 72 10.01 13.84 -7.79
N THR A 73 9.39 13.78 -8.98
CA THR A 73 7.96 13.44 -9.13
C THR A 73 7.67 12.04 -8.60
N ASN A 74 8.48 11.05 -8.98
CA ASN A 74 8.33 9.68 -8.49
C ASN A 74 8.48 9.59 -6.98
N SER A 75 9.43 10.32 -6.38
CA SER A 75 9.60 10.37 -4.93
C SER A 75 8.34 10.89 -4.22
N THR A 76 7.73 11.95 -4.73
CA THR A 76 6.47 12.49 -4.19
C THR A 76 5.33 11.48 -4.31
N ASN A 77 5.18 10.82 -5.45
CA ASN A 77 4.15 9.80 -5.66
C ASN A 77 4.33 8.59 -4.72
N ILE A 78 5.57 8.15 -4.48
CA ILE A 78 5.87 7.07 -3.54
C ILE A 78 5.47 7.48 -2.11
N ALA A 79 5.78 8.70 -1.69
CA ALA A 79 5.39 9.19 -0.36
C ALA A 79 3.86 9.26 -0.18
N ALA A 80 3.14 9.72 -1.20
CA ALA A 80 1.67 9.73 -1.21
C ALA A 80 1.09 8.31 -1.12
N ASN A 81 1.63 7.37 -1.89
CA ASN A 81 1.23 5.96 -1.84
C ASN A 81 1.50 5.34 -0.46
N SER A 82 2.64 5.62 0.16
CA SER A 82 2.94 5.16 1.51
C SER A 82 1.92 5.66 2.54
N THR A 83 1.52 6.93 2.45
CA THR A 83 0.49 7.51 3.31
C THR A 83 -0.87 6.81 3.11
N ASN A 84 -1.26 6.58 1.85
CA ASN A 84 -2.51 5.89 1.54
C ASN A 84 -2.52 4.43 2.05
N ILE A 85 -1.40 3.72 1.93
CA ILE A 85 -1.26 2.35 2.47
C ILE A 85 -1.42 2.34 3.99
N ALA A 86 -0.81 3.30 4.69
CA ALA A 86 -0.93 3.42 6.14
C ALA A 86 -2.39 3.67 6.57
N LYS A 87 -3.10 4.55 5.86
CA LYS A 87 -4.53 4.80 6.08
C LYS A 87 -5.36 3.54 5.86
N ASN A 88 -5.19 2.87 4.72
CA ASN A 88 -5.92 1.64 4.42
C ASN A 88 -5.65 0.54 5.47
N THR A 89 -4.43 0.47 6.00
CA THR A 89 -4.08 -0.49 7.07
C THR A 89 -4.85 -0.19 8.35
N ALA A 90 -4.99 1.08 8.72
CA ALA A 90 -5.79 1.50 9.87
C ALA A 90 -7.28 1.19 9.66
N ASP A 91 -7.82 1.56 8.50
CA ASP A 91 -9.23 1.33 8.15
C ASP A 91 -9.56 -0.19 8.17
N ILE A 92 -8.64 -1.05 7.69
CA ILE A 92 -8.79 -2.51 7.76
C ILE A 92 -8.79 -3.00 9.22
N ALA A 93 -7.94 -2.45 10.08
CA ALA A 93 -7.89 -2.83 11.48
C ALA A 93 -9.18 -2.44 12.23
N GLU A 94 -9.72 -1.26 11.96
CA GLU A 94 -11.00 -0.81 12.49
C GLU A 94 -12.15 -1.70 12.02
N ASN A 95 -12.24 -1.96 10.71
CA ASN A 95 -13.24 -2.86 10.16
C ASN A 95 -13.19 -4.26 10.78
N ARG A 96 -11.98 -4.80 11.03
CA ARG A 96 -11.83 -6.09 11.70
C ARG A 96 -12.40 -6.06 13.12
N ALA A 97 -12.12 -5.01 13.88
CA ALA A 97 -12.64 -4.85 15.24
C ALA A 97 -14.18 -4.73 15.24
N SER A 98 -14.75 -3.96 14.32
CA SER A 98 -16.21 -3.84 14.18
C SER A 98 -16.86 -5.17 13.79
N ILE A 99 -16.23 -5.96 12.91
CA ILE A 99 -16.72 -7.30 12.55
C ILE A 99 -16.69 -8.24 13.75
N GLU A 100 -15.61 -8.24 14.53
CA GLU A 100 -15.49 -9.05 15.74
C GLU A 100 -16.55 -8.68 16.79
N GLN A 101 -16.79 -7.38 16.99
CA GLN A 101 -17.87 -6.90 17.84
C GLN A 101 -19.24 -7.37 17.35
N ALA A 102 -19.52 -7.25 16.05
CA ALA A 102 -20.79 -7.71 15.47
C ALA A 102 -21.00 -9.22 15.67
N PHE A 103 -19.94 -10.03 15.55
CA PHE A 103 -20.02 -11.46 15.86
C PHE A 103 -20.36 -11.71 17.33
N ASN A 104 -19.72 -11.02 18.27
CA ASN A 104 -20.03 -11.14 19.69
C ASN A 104 -21.49 -10.80 19.99
N GLU A 105 -22.00 -9.69 19.44
CA GLU A 105 -23.40 -9.28 19.60
C GLU A 105 -24.37 -10.31 18.99
N ILE A 106 -24.04 -10.90 17.84
CA ILE A 106 -24.86 -11.97 17.22
C ILE A 106 -24.89 -13.21 18.10
N GLU A 107 -23.77 -13.58 18.74
CA GLU A 107 -23.71 -14.73 19.64
C GLU A 107 -24.50 -14.47 20.92
N GLU A 108 -24.40 -13.28 21.52
CA GLU A 108 -25.21 -12.86 22.66
C GLU A 108 -26.70 -12.90 22.34
N ASN A 109 -27.10 -12.32 21.20
CA ASN A 109 -28.48 -12.36 20.72
C ASN A 109 -28.96 -13.80 20.48
N SER A 110 -28.13 -14.65 19.88
CA SER A 110 -28.47 -16.06 19.64
C SER A 110 -28.64 -16.82 20.97
N SER A 111 -27.84 -16.50 21.98
CA SER A 111 -27.95 -17.04 23.34
C SER A 111 -29.22 -16.55 24.04
N GLY A 112 -29.57 -15.26 23.90
CA GLY A 112 -30.83 -14.70 24.37
C GLY A 112 -32.05 -15.35 23.72
N ILE A 113 -32.00 -15.66 22.42
CA ILE A 113 -33.07 -16.41 21.72
C ILE A 113 -33.18 -17.84 22.26
N ALA A 114 -32.06 -18.56 22.41
CA ALA A 114 -32.06 -19.89 23.00
C ALA A 114 -32.75 -19.87 24.37
N MET A 115 -32.43 -18.88 25.19
CA MET A 115 -33.02 -18.69 26.51
C MET A 115 -34.51 -18.38 26.46
N ALA A 116 -34.95 -17.52 25.53
CA ALA A 116 -36.36 -17.23 25.33
C ALA A 116 -37.14 -18.51 24.93
N LEU A 117 -36.54 -19.36 24.09
CA LEU A 117 -37.12 -20.67 23.76
C LEU A 117 -37.22 -21.57 25.00
N ALA A 118 -36.17 -21.65 25.83
CA ALA A 118 -36.21 -22.40 27.09
C ALA A 118 -37.34 -21.91 28.00
N LEU A 119 -37.39 -20.59 28.27
CA LEU A 119 -38.41 -19.96 29.10
C LEU A 119 -39.82 -20.18 28.54
N SER A 120 -39.99 -20.15 27.21
CA SER A 120 -41.31 -20.33 26.59
C SER A 120 -41.87 -21.75 26.71
N SER A 121 -40.98 -22.75 26.81
CA SER A 121 -41.35 -24.17 26.95
C SER A 121 -41.71 -24.58 28.38
N LEU A 122 -41.43 -23.72 29.37
CA LEU A 122 -41.77 -23.96 30.76
C LEU A 122 -43.29 -23.94 30.97
N THR A 123 -43.76 -24.81 31.87
CA THR A 123 -45.17 -25.06 32.12
C THR A 123 -45.91 -23.79 32.54
N LYS A 124 -46.88 -23.36 31.72
CA LYS A 124 -47.77 -22.24 32.04
C LYS A 124 -48.95 -22.62 32.93
N GLY A 125 -49.22 -23.92 33.12
CA GLY A 125 -50.33 -24.44 33.92
C GLY A 125 -49.89 -25.35 35.06
N LEU A 126 -50.76 -25.51 36.06
CA LEU A 126 -50.58 -26.43 37.19
C LEU A 126 -51.37 -27.72 36.92
N ALA A 127 -50.85 -28.85 37.41
CA ALA A 127 -51.64 -30.09 37.42
C ALA A 127 -52.92 -29.89 38.27
N PRO A 128 -54.04 -30.58 37.96
CA PRO A 128 -55.29 -30.44 38.68
C PRO A 128 -55.10 -30.59 40.20
N GLY A 129 -55.72 -29.69 40.98
CA GLY A 129 -55.62 -29.70 42.44
C GLY A 129 -54.30 -29.17 43.02
N LYS A 130 -53.33 -28.73 42.21
CA LYS A 130 -52.03 -28.21 42.69
C LYS A 130 -52.00 -26.68 42.65
N ARG A 131 -51.32 -26.10 43.64
CA ARG A 131 -51.20 -24.63 43.82
C ARG A 131 -49.83 -24.06 43.44
N TYR A 132 -48.83 -24.92 43.30
CA TYR A 132 -47.46 -24.54 42.97
C TYR A 132 -46.85 -25.57 42.03
N GLY A 133 -45.94 -25.12 41.19
CA GLY A 133 -45.19 -25.94 40.25
C GLY A 133 -43.83 -25.33 40.00
N VAL A 134 -42.84 -26.19 39.76
CA VAL A 134 -41.51 -25.79 39.34
C VAL A 134 -41.19 -26.52 38.04
N GLY A 135 -40.54 -25.81 37.11
CA GLY A 135 -40.16 -26.35 35.82
C GLY A 135 -38.68 -26.09 35.54
N VAL A 136 -38.05 -27.00 34.80
CA VAL A 136 -36.74 -26.80 34.20
C VAL A 136 -36.87 -27.07 32.72
N ALA A 137 -36.25 -26.23 31.89
CA ALA A 137 -36.27 -26.35 30.45
C ALA A 137 -34.90 -26.05 29.87
N PHE A 138 -34.67 -26.59 28.69
CA PHE A 138 -33.48 -26.34 27.89
C PHE A 138 -33.91 -25.71 26.58
N GLY A 139 -33.14 -24.73 26.12
CA GLY A 139 -33.40 -24.04 24.86
C GLY A 139 -32.14 -23.95 24.05
N THR A 140 -32.27 -24.15 22.76
CA THR A 140 -31.15 -24.14 21.82
C THR A 140 -31.51 -23.29 20.61
N PHE A 141 -30.59 -22.45 20.16
CA PHE A 141 -30.73 -21.71 18.91
C PHE A 141 -29.36 -21.57 18.25
N LYS A 142 -29.25 -22.04 17.01
CA LYS A 142 -27.95 -22.20 16.32
C LYS A 142 -26.97 -22.99 17.22
N ASN A 143 -25.80 -22.42 17.51
CA ASN A 143 -24.76 -23.03 18.32
C ASN A 143 -24.83 -22.63 19.81
N GLN A 144 -25.90 -21.94 20.23
CA GLN A 144 -26.07 -21.48 21.60
C GLN A 144 -27.09 -22.34 22.35
N GLN A 145 -26.76 -22.70 23.58
CA GLN A 145 -27.62 -23.43 24.49
C GLN A 145 -27.91 -22.60 25.74
N SER A 146 -29.04 -22.88 26.35
CA SER A 146 -29.51 -22.21 27.56
C SER A 146 -30.30 -23.19 28.43
N VAL A 147 -30.34 -22.88 29.71
CA VAL A 147 -31.21 -23.54 30.69
C VAL A 147 -32.10 -22.47 31.34
N ALA A 148 -33.34 -22.82 31.60
CA ALA A 148 -34.27 -21.96 32.30
C ALA A 148 -35.02 -22.73 33.39
N ILE A 149 -35.37 -22.03 34.45
CA ILE A 149 -36.12 -22.55 35.59
C ILE A 149 -37.32 -21.63 35.81
N SER A 150 -38.48 -22.21 36.09
CA SER A 150 -39.70 -21.46 36.41
C SER A 150 -40.31 -21.86 37.75
N GLY A 151 -41.04 -20.92 38.32
CA GLY A 151 -42.04 -21.13 39.36
C GLY A 151 -43.41 -20.69 38.86
N THR A 152 -44.43 -21.52 39.10
CA THR A 152 -45.83 -21.24 38.79
C THR A 152 -46.64 -21.33 40.08
N PHE A 153 -47.52 -20.35 40.33
CA PHE A 153 -48.28 -20.21 41.57
C PHE A 153 -49.75 -19.88 41.27
N ALA A 154 -50.69 -20.62 41.87
CA ALA A 154 -52.12 -20.30 41.83
C ALA A 154 -52.56 -19.62 43.13
N PHE A 155 -53.19 -18.45 43.00
CA PHE A 155 -53.71 -17.70 44.14
C PHE A 155 -55.11 -18.15 44.56
N THR A 156 -55.89 -18.68 43.61
CA THR A 156 -57.23 -19.21 43.82
C THR A 156 -57.21 -20.71 44.12
N ASP A 157 -58.26 -21.26 44.73
CA ASP A 157 -58.38 -22.70 44.97
C ASP A 157 -58.45 -23.46 43.63
N PRO A 158 -57.53 -24.39 43.32
CA PRO A 158 -57.51 -25.13 42.06
C PRO A 158 -58.72 -26.03 41.83
N ASN A 159 -59.48 -26.33 42.88
CA ASN A 159 -60.69 -27.17 42.80
C ASN A 159 -61.99 -26.35 42.80
N SER A 160 -61.90 -25.01 42.88
CA SER A 160 -63.06 -24.13 42.83
C SER A 160 -63.57 -23.96 41.38
N PRO A 161 -64.88 -23.93 41.14
CA PRO A 161 -65.46 -23.67 39.83
C PRO A 161 -65.30 -22.20 39.35
N GLY A 162 -64.69 -21.34 40.16
CA GLY A 162 -64.41 -19.94 39.82
C GLY A 162 -63.12 -19.76 38.98
N PRO A 163 -62.87 -18.53 38.50
CA PRO A 163 -61.70 -18.25 37.68
C PRO A 163 -60.39 -18.56 38.40
N GLN A 164 -59.44 -19.14 37.67
CA GLN A 164 -58.10 -19.42 38.19
C GLN A 164 -57.14 -18.28 37.90
N VAL A 165 -56.50 -17.75 38.95
CA VAL A 165 -55.46 -16.71 38.84
C VAL A 165 -54.10 -17.35 39.05
N ILE A 166 -53.28 -17.36 37.99
CA ILE A 166 -51.99 -18.02 37.95
C ILE A 166 -50.89 -17.00 37.66
N PHE A 167 -49.84 -17.01 38.47
CA PHE A 167 -48.61 -16.26 38.21
C PHE A 167 -47.48 -17.22 37.81
N ASN A 168 -46.78 -16.88 36.74
CA ASN A 168 -45.62 -17.59 36.25
C ASN A 168 -44.41 -16.66 36.34
N THR A 169 -43.29 -17.17 36.82
CA THR A 169 -42.00 -16.49 36.77
C THR A 169 -40.93 -17.48 36.34
N GLY A 170 -39.88 -17.00 35.70
CA GLY A 170 -38.73 -17.81 35.37
C GLY A 170 -37.49 -16.99 35.11
N ILE A 171 -36.36 -17.64 35.29
CA ILE A 171 -35.04 -17.11 34.96
C ILE A 171 -34.35 -18.08 34.03
N GLY A 172 -33.46 -17.56 33.19
CA GLY A 172 -32.67 -18.33 32.26
C GLY A 172 -31.22 -17.88 32.24
N PHE A 173 -30.35 -18.84 31.93
CA PHE A 173 -28.91 -18.64 31.81
C PHE A 173 -28.43 -19.28 30.51
N GLY A 174 -27.63 -18.54 29.75
CA GLY A 174 -26.88 -19.07 28.63
C GLY A 174 -25.81 -20.03 29.14
N ILE A 175 -25.62 -21.16 28.46
CA ILE A 175 -24.61 -22.17 28.81
C ILE A 175 -23.30 -21.88 28.08
N ASN A 176 -23.38 -21.45 26.82
CA ASN A 176 -22.21 -21.19 25.98
C ASN A 176 -21.78 -19.71 25.98
N LYS A 177 -22.58 -18.83 26.58
CA LYS A 177 -22.32 -17.40 26.75
C LYS A 177 -22.90 -16.96 28.10
N ASP A 178 -22.28 -15.97 28.72
CA ASP A 178 -22.66 -15.42 30.02
C ASP A 178 -23.90 -14.51 29.92
N THR A 179 -24.95 -14.99 29.25
CA THR A 179 -26.23 -14.29 29.14
C THR A 179 -27.17 -14.69 30.26
N PHE A 180 -27.93 -13.72 30.76
CA PHE A 180 -28.96 -13.92 31.77
C PHE A 180 -30.26 -13.23 31.31
N GLY A 181 -31.39 -13.84 31.66
CA GLY A 181 -32.69 -13.28 31.38
C GLY A 181 -33.72 -13.73 32.40
N ALA A 182 -34.76 -12.94 32.58
CA ALA A 182 -35.86 -13.24 33.47
C ALA A 182 -37.18 -12.89 32.79
N ALA A 183 -38.23 -13.62 33.14
CA ALA A 183 -39.58 -13.40 32.67
C ALA A 183 -40.58 -13.59 33.82
N ALA A 184 -41.69 -12.85 33.76
CA ALA A 184 -42.82 -13.03 34.65
C ALA A 184 -44.12 -12.71 33.90
N GLY A 185 -45.21 -13.35 34.31
CA GLY A 185 -46.52 -13.17 33.70
C GLY A 185 -47.65 -13.59 34.65
N LEU A 186 -48.82 -13.01 34.43
CA LEU A 186 -50.06 -13.34 35.12
C LEU A 186 -51.08 -13.83 34.07
N SER A 187 -51.83 -14.88 34.39
CA SER A 187 -52.94 -15.34 33.57
C SER A 187 -54.18 -15.56 34.42
N ILE A 188 -55.34 -15.31 33.81
CA ILE A 188 -56.66 -15.58 34.37
C ILE A 188 -57.34 -16.57 33.42
N GLN A 189 -57.79 -17.69 33.95
CA GLN A 189 -58.51 -18.72 33.20
C GLN A 189 -59.94 -18.79 33.72
N TRP A 190 -60.92 -18.85 32.82
CA TRP A 190 -62.36 -18.92 33.12
C TRP A 190 -62.99 -20.15 32.49
#